data_AF-A0A9E0M939-F1
#
_entry.id   AF-A0A9E0M939-F1
#
_cell.length_a   1.000
_cell.length_b   1.000
_cell.length_c   1.000
_cell.angle_alpha   90.00
_cell.angle_beta   90.00
_cell.angle_gamma   90.00
#
_symmetry.space_group_name_H-M   'P 1'
#
loop_
_entity.id
_entity.type
_entity.pdbx_description
1 polymer ?
#
loop_
_entity_poly.entity_id
_entity_poly.type
_entity_poly.pdbx_seq_one_letter_code
_entity_poly.pdbx_strand_id
1 'polypeptide(L)' 'SAFMGKTQEAADVPGKAQMLKSGSQITVIPGPELDKWKKATDTLGEQWAADITAKGGDGKKLLQDARDLIKKYTK' A
#
# COMPACT_ATOMS: atom_id res chain seq x y z
N SER A 1 9.81 6.62 -9.77
CA SER A 1 9.88 6.42 -11.24
C SER A 1 8.79 5.45 -11.65
N ALA A 2 7.95 5.80 -12.64
CA ALA A 2 6.88 4.92 -13.12
C ALA A 2 7.42 3.61 -13.74
N PHE A 3 8.62 3.64 -14.34
CA PHE A 3 9.28 2.46 -14.89
C PHE A 3 9.68 1.48 -13.78
N MET A 4 10.41 1.95 -12.77
CA MET A 4 10.88 1.09 -11.68
C MET A 4 9.73 0.46 -10.88
N GLY A 5 8.67 1.22 -10.59
CA GLY A 5 7.49 0.69 -9.89
C GLY A 5 6.80 -0.43 -10.67
N LYS A 6 6.61 -0.24 -11.98
CA LYS A 6 6.04 -1.28 -12.86
C LYS A 6 6.94 -2.51 -12.97
N THR A 7 8.26 -2.32 -13.06
CA THR A 7 9.20 -3.44 -13.10
C THR A 7 9.14 -4.25 -11.80
N GLN A 8 9.03 -3.57 -10.65
CA GLN A 8 8.91 -4.23 -9.35
C GLN A 8 7.59 -4.98 -9.22
N GLU A 9 6.46 -4.38 -9.61
CA GLU A 9 5.15 -5.06 -9.63
C GLU A 9 5.17 -6.28 -10.57
N ALA A 10 5.78 -6.15 -11.76
CA ALA A 10 5.91 -7.26 -12.70
C ALA A 10 6.75 -8.42 -12.13
N ALA A 11 7.65 -8.16 -11.19
CA ALA A 11 8.45 -9.18 -10.52
C ALA A 11 7.64 -10.02 -9.51
N ASP A 12 6.46 -9.58 -9.09
CA ASP A 12 5.57 -10.37 -8.22
C ASP A 12 5.11 -11.66 -8.91
N VAL A 13 4.96 -11.65 -10.24
CA VAL A 13 4.53 -12.82 -11.04
C VAL A 13 5.52 -13.98 -10.96
N PRO A 14 6.82 -13.81 -11.33
CA PRO A 14 7.80 -14.88 -11.19
C PRO A 14 8.03 -15.27 -9.71
N GLY A 15 7.98 -14.32 -8.77
CA GLY A 15 8.10 -14.61 -7.34
C GLY A 15 6.99 -15.52 -6.83
N LYS A 16 5.73 -15.22 -7.17
CA LYS A 16 4.58 -16.07 -6.86
C LYS A 16 4.71 -17.45 -7.47
N ALA A 17 5.14 -17.54 -8.73
CA ALA A 17 5.33 -18.82 -9.41
C ALA A 17 6.38 -19.71 -8.72
N GLN A 18 7.46 -19.11 -8.23
CA GLN A 18 8.48 -19.84 -7.46
C GLN A 18 7.93 -20.35 -6.12
N MET A 19 7.18 -19.53 -5.39
CA MET A 19 6.55 -19.95 -4.12
C MET A 19 5.60 -21.15 -4.32
N LEU A 20 4.78 -21.13 -5.37
CA LEU A 20 3.91 -22.25 -5.71
C LEU A 20 4.70 -23.52 -6.07
N LYS A 21 5.80 -23.39 -6.84
CA LYS A 21 6.70 -24.52 -7.17
C LYS A 21 7.38 -25.12 -5.95
N SER A 22 7.67 -24.31 -4.94
CA SER A 22 8.24 -24.76 -3.66
C SER A 22 7.22 -25.51 -2.77
N GLY A 23 5.96 -25.66 -3.22
CA GLY A 23 4.91 -26.31 -2.45
C GLY A 23 4.27 -25.42 -1.38
N SER A 24 4.57 -24.12 -1.38
CA SER A 24 4.00 -23.17 -0.42
C SER A 24 2.53 -22.87 -0.74
N GLN A 25 1.69 -22.83 0.28
CA GLN A 25 0.31 -22.36 0.16
C GLN A 25 0.26 -20.82 0.10
N ILE A 26 -0.48 -20.27 -0.86
CA ILE A 26 -0.74 -18.83 -0.99
C ILE A 26 -2.24 -18.60 -0.85
N THR A 27 -2.63 -17.84 0.18
CA THR A 27 -4.03 -17.51 0.46
C THR A 27 -4.29 -16.04 0.17
N VAL A 28 -5.40 -15.74 -0.50
CA VAL A 28 -5.90 -14.36 -0.69
C VAL A 28 -6.85 -14.04 0.45
N ILE A 29 -6.64 -12.93 1.13
CA ILE A 29 -7.54 -12.48 2.20
C ILE A 29 -8.91 -12.19 1.58
N PRO A 30 -9.99 -12.84 2.05
CA PRO A 30 -11.32 -12.63 1.50
C PRO A 30 -11.83 -11.22 1.86
N GLY A 31 -12.69 -10.66 1.01
CA GLY A 31 -13.21 -9.29 1.13
C GLY A 31 -13.69 -8.90 2.54
N PRO A 32 -14.57 -9.70 3.20
CA PRO A 32 -15.04 -9.38 4.54
C PRO A 32 -13.93 -9.31 5.59
N GLU A 33 -12.91 -10.14 5.49
CA GLU A 33 -11.76 -10.12 6.39
C GLU A 33 -10.86 -8.92 6.08
N LEU A 34 -10.64 -8.64 4.79
CA LEU A 34 -9.88 -7.48 4.34
C LEU A 34 -10.50 -6.17 4.85
N ASP A 35 -11.83 -6.06 4.91
CA ASP A 35 -12.49 -4.87 5.43
C ASP A 35 -12.33 -4.70 6.95
N LYS A 36 -12.23 -5.80 7.71
CA LYS A 36 -11.85 -5.72 9.14
C LYS A 36 -10.44 -5.17 9.29
N TRP A 37 -9.50 -5.62 8.46
CA TRP A 37 -8.12 -5.15 8.50
C TRP A 37 -8.04 -3.67 8.15
N LYS A 38 -8.72 -3.24 7.08
CA LYS A 38 -8.82 -1.81 6.73
C LYS A 38 -9.32 -0.98 7.90
N LYS A 39 -10.43 -1.40 8.54
CA LYS A 39 -10.99 -0.71 9.71
C LYS A 39 -10.03 -0.69 10.90
N ALA A 40 -9.32 -1.78 11.17
CA ALA A 40 -8.34 -1.84 12.25
C ALA A 40 -7.15 -0.90 12.04
N THR A 41 -6.88 -0.52 10.78
CA THR A 41 -5.74 0.32 10.39
C THR A 41 -6.12 1.74 9.93
N ASP A 42 -7.39 2.12 9.99
CA ASP A 42 -7.89 3.36 9.37
C ASP A 42 -7.25 4.62 9.97
N THR A 43 -6.86 4.57 11.24
CA THR A 43 -6.21 5.67 11.95
C THR A 43 -4.73 5.86 11.61
N LEU A 44 -4.06 4.87 11.00
CA LEU A 44 -2.60 4.91 10.81
C LEU A 44 -2.15 6.10 9.96
N GLY A 45 -2.92 6.46 8.93
CA GLY A 45 -2.62 7.61 8.08
C GLY A 45 -2.66 8.92 8.85
N GLU A 46 -3.66 9.11 9.71
CA GLU A 46 -3.83 10.32 10.52
C GLU A 46 -2.77 10.38 11.63
N GLN A 47 -2.41 9.24 12.24
CA GLN A 47 -1.33 9.14 13.22
C GLN A 47 0.02 9.52 12.59
N TRP A 48 0.30 9.03 11.39
CA TRP A 48 1.49 9.42 10.64
C TRP A 48 1.48 10.92 10.31
N ALA A 49 0.35 11.47 9.85
CA ALA A 49 0.24 12.90 9.57
C ALA A 49 0.48 13.76 10.83
N ALA A 50 0.01 13.31 11.99
CA ALA A 50 0.27 13.98 13.27
C ALA A 50 1.76 13.94 13.64
N ASP A 51 2.44 12.81 13.46
CA ASP A 51 3.89 12.68 13.70
C ASP A 51 4.72 13.59 12.78
N ILE A 52 4.36 13.67 11.50
CA ILE A 52 5.00 14.60 10.56
C ILE A 52 4.76 16.06 10.98
N THR A 53 3.56 16.37 11.47
CA THR A 53 3.24 17.71 11.99
C THR A 53 4.06 18.05 13.22
N ALA A 54 4.23 17.10 14.15
CA ALA A 54 5.10 17.25 15.32
C ALA A 54 6.58 17.48 14.95
N LYS A 55 7.01 16.93 13.79
CA LYS A 55 8.34 17.13 13.21
C LYS A 55 8.49 18.43 12.42
N GLY A 56 7.46 19.29 12.39
CA GLY A 56 7.49 20.59 11.72
C GLY A 56 7.09 20.58 10.24
N GLY A 57 6.58 19.45 9.72
CA GLY A 57 6.03 19.36 8.37
C GLY A 57 4.52 19.62 8.32
N ASP A 58 3.95 19.75 7.12
CA ASP A 58 2.49 19.77 6.94
C ASP A 58 1.98 18.35 6.63
N GLY A 59 1.83 17.55 7.68
CA GLY A 59 1.48 16.13 7.53
C GLY A 59 0.11 15.88 6.90
N LYS A 60 -0.88 16.75 7.18
CA LYS A 60 -2.22 16.66 6.58
C LYS A 60 -2.16 16.90 5.08
N LYS A 61 -1.47 17.96 4.66
CA LYS A 61 -1.30 18.26 3.24
C LYS A 61 -0.54 17.14 2.52
N LEU A 62 0.55 16.65 3.11
CA LEU A 62 1.32 15.55 2.51
C LEU A 62 0.50 14.28 2.34
N LEU A 63 -0.32 13.91 3.33
CA LEU A 63 -1.21 12.76 3.24
C LEU A 63 -2.27 12.93 2.13
N GLN A 64 -2.85 14.13 2.02
CA GLN A 64 -3.82 14.45 0.97
C GLN A 64 -3.18 14.41 -0.41
N ASP A 65 -2.07 15.12 -0.59
CA ASP A 65 -1.35 15.20 -1.87
C ASP A 65 -0.95 13.81 -2.37
N ALA A 66 -0.49 12.93 -1.47
CA ALA A 66 -0.17 11.54 -1.80
C ALA A 66 -1.40 10.77 -2.33
N ARG A 67 -2.55 10.89 -1.64
CA ARG A 67 -3.81 10.24 -2.07
C ARG A 67 -4.28 10.77 -3.42
N ASP A 68 -4.18 12.07 -3.65
CA ASP A 68 -4.62 12.71 -4.89
C ASP A 68 -3.68 12.38 -6.07
N LEU A 69 -2.38 12.31 -5.83
CA LEU A 69 -1.41 11.86 -6.83
C LEU A 69 -1.64 10.39 -7.20
N ILE A 70 -1.90 9.50 -6.24
CA ILE A 70 -2.26 8.11 -6.53
C ILE A 70 -3.50 8.07 -7.44
N LYS A 71 -4.59 8.72 -7.04
CA LYS A 71 -5.82 8.79 -7.86
C LYS A 71 -5.56 9.32 -9.27
N LYS A 72 -4.70 10.34 -9.41
CA LYS A 72 -4.37 10.97 -10.70
C LYS A 72 -3.59 10.04 -11.63
N TYR A 73 -2.73 9.19 -11.09
CA TYR A 73 -1.82 8.36 -11.88
C TYR A 73 -2.19 6.87 -11.94
N THR A 74 -3.14 6.42 -11.11
CA THR A 74 -3.83 5.15 -11.28
C THR A 74 -4.71 5.25 -12.53
N LYS A 75 -4.40 4.44 -13.54
CA LYS A 75 -5.18 4.32 -14.77
C LYS A 75 -6.12 3.14 -14.70
#